data_AF-A0A6A4MRQ9-F1
#
_entry.id   AF-A0A6A4MRQ9-F1
#
_cell.length_a   1.000
_cell.length_b   1.000
_cell.length_c   1.000
_cell.angle_alpha   90.00
_cell.angle_beta   90.00
_cell.angle_gamma   90.00
#
_symmetry.space_group_name_H-M   'P 1'
#
loop_
_entity.id
_entity.type
_entity.pdbx_description
1 polymer ?
#
loop_
_entity_poly.entity_id
_entity_poly.type
_entity_poly.pdbx_seq_one_letter_code
_entity_poly.pdbx_strand_id
1 'polypeptide(L)'
;MTPSNGLGNRMLTLAAAFLYAILTHRVLLVKFGNDMLPLFCQPFPHSSWLLPTDFPYWKYLKRIQTYENFLIKHRGNNSKEILPSFLVLNLQHTHDAHNNFFHCDHSQELLHKVPVLILSSDQYFVPSLFMIPSFRQVLSKMFPEKDTVFHHMGRYLFHPSNEAWEVITKFHQAHFAEANERIGVQIRVFNTHKAPHQTIINEIIACTVKHKLLP
;
A
#
# COMPACT_ATOMS: atom_id res chain seq x y z
N MET A 1 9.36 3.55 18.96
CA MET A 1 8.88 4.05 17.66
C MET A 1 8.45 2.86 16.83
N THR A 2 7.17 2.76 16.47
CA THR A 2 6.71 1.79 15.46
C THR A 2 7.32 2.19 14.11
N PRO A 3 7.96 1.27 13.37
CA PRO A 3 8.42 1.58 12.01
C PRO A 3 7.19 1.77 11.12
N SER A 4 6.77 3.01 10.89
CA SER A 4 5.71 3.38 9.95
C SER A 4 6.32 3.96 8.67
N ASN A 5 5.60 3.86 7.55
CA ASN A 5 6.02 4.40 6.25
C ASN A 5 7.34 3.85 5.65
N GLY A 6 7.81 2.68 6.09
CA GLY A 6 8.95 1.99 5.45
C GLY A 6 8.67 1.58 4.00
N LEU A 7 9.70 1.12 3.27
CA LEU A 7 9.58 0.64 1.88
C LEU A 7 8.45 -0.40 1.71
N GLY A 8 8.40 -1.42 2.58
CA GLY A 8 7.36 -2.44 2.55
C GLY A 8 5.94 -1.86 2.69
N ASN A 9 5.72 -0.95 3.64
CA ASN A 9 4.41 -0.30 3.84
C ASN A 9 4.02 0.54 2.62
N ARG A 10 4.97 1.22 1.99
CA ARG A 10 4.74 2.02 0.78
C ARG A 10 4.38 1.14 -0.41
N MET A 11 5.06 0.01 -0.62
CA MET A 11 4.72 -0.95 -1.68
C MET A 11 3.32 -1.55 -1.45
N LEU A 12 3.02 -1.98 -0.22
CA LEU A 12 1.70 -2.51 0.13
C LEU A 12 0.58 -1.48 -0.07
N THR A 13 0.79 -0.26 0.39
CA THR A 13 -0.15 0.86 0.22
C THR A 13 -0.37 1.17 -1.26
N LEU A 14 0.71 1.19 -2.06
CA LEU A 14 0.62 1.52 -3.49
C LEU A 14 -0.16 0.45 -4.27
N ALA A 15 0.06 -0.83 -3.97
CA ALA A 15 -0.71 -1.92 -4.56
C ALA A 15 -2.20 -1.82 -4.17
N ALA A 16 -2.50 -1.52 -2.90
CA ALA A 16 -3.87 -1.34 -2.44
C ALA A 16 -4.55 -0.12 -3.09
N ALA A 17 -3.83 1.00 -3.23
CA ALA A 17 -4.30 2.21 -3.88
C ALA A 17 -4.53 2.01 -5.39
N PHE A 18 -3.68 1.23 -6.05
CA PHE A 18 -3.87 0.87 -7.46
C PHE A 18 -5.14 0.03 -7.67
N LEU A 19 -5.35 -0.99 -6.83
CA LEU A 19 -6.59 -1.76 -6.89
C LEU A 19 -7.81 -0.87 -6.64
N TYR A 20 -7.76 0.02 -5.65
CA TYR A 20 -8.83 0.97 -5.40
C TYR A 20 -9.08 1.90 -6.61
N ALA A 21 -8.03 2.35 -7.29
CA ALA A 21 -8.14 3.14 -8.51
C ALA A 21 -8.84 2.37 -9.62
N ILE A 22 -8.53 1.07 -9.80
CA ILE A 22 -9.24 0.21 -10.76
C ILE A 22 -10.73 0.10 -10.42
N LEU A 23 -11.06 -0.20 -9.15
CA LEU A 23 -12.44 -0.36 -8.69
C LEU A 23 -13.29 0.91 -8.79
N THR A 24 -12.64 2.07 -8.79
CA THR A 24 -13.32 3.38 -8.85
C THR A 24 -13.11 4.10 -10.17
N HIS A 25 -12.55 3.43 -11.18
CA HIS A 25 -12.27 3.98 -12.51
C HIS A 25 -11.42 5.26 -12.48
N ARG A 26 -10.39 5.30 -11.62
CA ARG A 26 -9.48 6.43 -11.43
C ARG A 26 -8.11 6.16 -12.03
N VAL A 27 -7.43 7.25 -12.38
CA VAL A 27 -6.00 7.24 -12.69
C VAL A 27 -5.21 7.32 -11.39
N LEU A 28 -4.24 6.44 -11.21
CA LEU A 28 -3.31 6.49 -10.09
C LEU A 28 -2.12 7.40 -10.44
N LEU A 29 -1.89 8.42 -9.62
CA LEU A 29 -0.69 9.23 -9.63
C LEU A 29 0.03 9.13 -8.29
N VAL A 30 1.35 9.01 -8.35
CA VAL A 30 2.18 8.66 -7.20
C VAL A 30 3.19 9.75 -6.94
N LYS A 31 3.22 10.23 -5.69
CA LYS A 31 4.30 11.08 -5.21
C LYS A 31 5.36 10.23 -4.53
N PHE A 32 6.43 9.94 -5.25
CA PHE A 32 7.60 9.30 -4.63
C PHE A 32 8.46 10.32 -3.89
N GLY A 33 8.98 9.88 -2.74
CA GLY A 33 10.15 10.52 -2.14
C GLY A 33 11.41 10.19 -2.95
N ASN A 34 12.48 10.94 -2.72
CA ASN A 34 13.76 10.77 -3.43
C ASN A 34 14.32 9.35 -3.29
N ASP A 35 13.95 8.64 -2.22
CA ASP A 35 14.39 7.29 -1.93
C ASP A 35 13.63 6.21 -2.70
N MET A 36 12.40 6.49 -3.17
CA MET A 36 11.57 5.54 -3.93
C MET A 36 11.74 5.69 -5.45
N LEU A 37 12.05 6.91 -5.91
CA LEU A 37 12.24 7.22 -7.33
C LEU A 37 13.22 6.28 -8.06
N PRO A 38 14.42 5.96 -7.51
CA PRO A 38 15.38 5.12 -8.21
C PRO A 38 15.10 3.61 -8.08
N LEU A 39 14.05 3.18 -7.35
CA LEU A 39 13.86 1.77 -7.03
C LEU A 39 13.07 1.00 -8.10
N PHE A 40 12.14 1.66 -8.80
CA PHE A 40 11.17 0.99 -9.66
C PHE A 40 11.09 1.62 -11.06
N CYS A 41 10.85 0.77 -12.06
CA CYS A 41 10.52 1.17 -13.42
C CYS A 41 9.09 1.74 -13.53
N GLN A 42 8.76 2.31 -14.69
CA GLN A 42 7.39 2.71 -15.03
C GLN A 42 6.53 1.47 -15.31
N PRO A 43 5.41 1.25 -14.59
CA PRO A 43 4.60 0.05 -14.77
C PRO A 43 3.59 0.16 -15.92
N PHE A 44 3.27 1.38 -16.37
CA PHE A 44 2.28 1.62 -17.42
C PHE A 44 2.95 1.95 -18.76
N PRO A 45 2.68 1.20 -19.83
CA PRO A 45 3.23 1.49 -21.15
C PRO A 45 2.91 2.92 -21.60
N HIS A 46 3.89 3.59 -22.21
CA HIS A 46 3.75 4.91 -22.82
C HIS A 46 3.24 6.03 -21.89
N SER A 47 3.32 5.86 -20.57
CA SER A 47 2.87 6.85 -19.60
C SER A 47 3.73 6.85 -18.34
N SER A 48 3.51 7.85 -17.48
CA SER A 48 4.15 7.94 -16.17
C SER A 48 3.08 7.94 -15.08
N TRP A 49 3.24 7.07 -14.09
CA TRP A 49 2.45 7.12 -12.86
C TRP A 49 2.93 8.18 -11.88
N LEU A 50 4.05 8.85 -12.15
CA LEU A 50 4.60 9.85 -11.26
C LEU A 50 3.77 11.12 -11.34
N LEU A 51 3.39 11.64 -10.18
CA LEU A 51 2.75 12.94 -10.10
C LEU A 51 3.76 14.02 -10.52
N PRO A 52 3.42 14.91 -11.48
CA PRO A 52 4.32 15.95 -11.96
C PRO A 52 4.83 16.87 -10.83
N THR A 53 6.10 17.29 -10.94
CA THR A 53 6.76 18.13 -9.93
C THR A 53 6.18 19.54 -9.87
N ASP A 54 5.62 20.01 -10.97
CA ASP A 54 4.96 21.30 -11.15
C ASP A 54 3.47 21.29 -10.73
N PHE A 55 2.97 20.21 -10.13
CA PHE A 55 1.58 20.10 -9.71
C PHE A 55 1.18 21.27 -8.78
N PRO A 56 0.24 22.14 -9.19
CA PRO A 56 0.08 23.47 -8.58
C PRO A 56 -0.51 23.43 -7.16
N TYR A 57 -1.13 22.31 -6.79
CA TYR A 57 -1.84 22.17 -5.51
C TYR A 57 -0.92 21.76 -4.34
N TRP A 58 0.39 21.55 -4.57
CA TRP A 58 1.34 21.20 -3.51
C TRP A 58 1.30 22.15 -2.31
N LYS A 59 1.24 23.45 -2.58
CA LYS A 59 1.25 24.51 -1.54
C LYS A 59 -0.04 24.56 -0.74
N TYR A 60 -1.12 23.97 -1.27
CA TYR A 60 -2.46 24.03 -0.69
C TYR A 60 -2.88 22.74 -0.01
N LEU A 61 -2.07 21.67 -0.06
CA LEU A 61 -2.41 20.36 0.54
C LEU A 61 -2.89 20.46 1.99
N LYS A 62 -2.22 21.28 2.83
CA LYS A 62 -2.60 21.50 4.23
C LYS A 62 -3.97 22.17 4.41
N ARG A 63 -4.49 22.81 3.35
CA ARG A 63 -5.79 23.50 3.33
C ARG A 63 -6.89 22.65 2.70
N ILE A 64 -6.55 21.51 2.09
CA ILE A 64 -7.54 20.58 1.52
C ILE A 64 -8.24 19.87 2.67
N GLN A 65 -9.57 19.77 2.56
CA GLN A 65 -10.38 19.14 3.59
C GLN A 65 -10.13 17.63 3.62
N THR A 66 -10.10 17.06 4.83
CA THR A 66 -10.14 15.60 5.00
C THR A 66 -11.57 15.11 4.87
N TYR A 67 -11.70 13.84 4.49
CA TYR A 67 -13.00 13.18 4.38
C TYR A 67 -13.80 13.24 5.70
N GLU A 68 -13.19 13.01 6.86
CA GLU A 68 -13.94 13.09 8.13
C GLU A 68 -14.43 14.50 8.43
N ASN A 69 -13.59 15.51 8.21
CA ASN A 69 -13.97 16.90 8.45
C ASN A 69 -15.11 17.34 7.52
N PHE A 70 -15.08 16.87 6.27
CA PHE A 70 -16.17 17.07 5.33
C PHE A 70 -17.47 16.41 5.82
N LEU A 71 -17.42 15.15 6.28
CA LEU A 71 -18.60 14.46 6.81
C LEU A 71 -19.19 15.15 8.06
N ILE A 72 -18.34 15.62 8.98
CA ILE A 72 -18.79 16.30 10.20
C ILE A 72 -19.55 17.59 9.84
N LYS A 73 -19.03 18.38 8.90
CA LYS A 73 -19.69 19.60 8.42
C LYS A 73 -21.00 19.29 7.69
N HIS A 74 -21.00 18.28 6.83
CA HIS A 74 -22.17 17.88 6.06
C HIS A 74 -23.30 17.32 6.95
N ARG A 75 -22.99 16.65 8.07
CA ARG A 75 -24.02 16.21 9.03
C ARG A 75 -24.61 17.36 9.85
N GLY A 76 -23.81 18.40 10.12
CA GLY A 76 -24.26 19.56 10.90
C GLY A 76 -25.10 20.58 10.11
N ASN A 77 -24.92 20.65 8.78
CA ASN A 77 -25.67 21.53 7.90
C ASN A 77 -26.73 20.75 7.10
N ASN A 78 -28.02 21.06 7.29
CA ASN A 78 -29.15 20.53 6.49
C ASN A 78 -29.18 21.08 5.04
N SER A 79 -28.03 21.30 4.39
CA SER A 79 -27.97 21.99 3.10
C SER A 79 -26.89 21.46 2.16
N LYS A 80 -27.33 21.22 0.92
CA LYS A 80 -26.71 21.34 -0.41
C LYS A 80 -25.25 21.83 -0.50
N GLU A 81 -24.32 21.30 0.28
CA GLU A 81 -22.92 21.68 0.20
C GLU A 81 -22.31 21.12 -1.08
N ILE A 82 -21.64 21.99 -1.86
CA ILE A 82 -21.01 21.61 -3.13
C ILE A 82 -19.85 20.65 -2.80
N LEU A 83 -19.84 19.49 -3.47
CA LEU A 83 -18.76 18.51 -3.35
C LEU A 83 -17.41 19.16 -3.68
N PRO A 84 -16.39 18.99 -2.83
CA PRO A 84 -15.08 19.59 -3.09
C PRO A 84 -14.41 18.90 -4.28
N SER A 85 -13.62 19.66 -5.05
CA SER A 85 -12.84 19.11 -6.17
C SER A 85 -11.68 18.21 -5.70
N PHE A 86 -11.19 18.45 -4.48
CA PHE A 86 -10.10 17.72 -3.84
C PHE A 86 -10.52 17.26 -2.44
N LEU A 87 -10.20 16.01 -2.10
CA LEU A 87 -10.44 15.48 -0.76
C LEU A 87 -9.27 14.61 -0.30
N VAL A 88 -8.85 14.79 0.95
CA VAL A 88 -7.81 13.95 1.56
C VAL A 88 -8.45 12.76 2.26
N LEU A 89 -7.99 11.55 1.92
CA LEU A 89 -8.32 10.30 2.60
C LEU A 89 -7.13 9.87 3.44
N ASN A 90 -7.29 9.91 4.76
CA ASN A 90 -6.26 9.45 5.69
C ASN A 90 -6.62 8.05 6.21
N LEU A 91 -5.84 7.05 5.79
CA LEU A 91 -5.95 5.64 6.18
C LEU A 91 -4.64 5.18 6.84
N GLN A 92 -3.96 6.06 7.57
CA GLN A 92 -2.77 5.72 8.35
C GLN A 92 -3.14 4.99 9.65
N HIS A 93 -2.29 4.08 10.12
CA HIS A 93 -2.53 3.32 11.36
C HIS A 93 -2.62 4.19 12.64
N THR A 94 -1.98 5.37 12.67
CA THR A 94 -2.07 6.33 13.79
C THR A 94 -3.32 7.19 13.74
N HIS A 95 -4.08 7.11 12.65
CA HIS A 95 -5.25 7.95 12.46
C HIS A 95 -6.43 7.35 13.23
N ASP A 96 -6.63 7.82 14.46
CA ASP A 96 -7.77 7.48 15.28
C ASP A 96 -8.99 8.29 14.82
N ALA A 97 -9.59 7.86 13.73
CA ALA A 97 -10.83 8.41 13.24
C ALA A 97 -11.98 7.48 13.60
N HIS A 98 -12.63 7.76 14.73
CA HIS A 98 -13.95 7.20 15.10
C HIS A 98 -15.03 7.37 13.99
N ASN A 99 -14.76 8.19 12.96
CA ASN A 99 -15.62 8.46 11.82
C ASN A 99 -15.02 8.04 10.46
N ASN A 100 -14.08 7.09 10.42
CA ASN A 100 -13.56 6.59 9.15
C ASN A 100 -14.57 5.64 8.47
N PHE A 101 -15.54 6.23 7.78
CA PHE A 101 -16.56 5.49 7.01
C PHE A 101 -16.08 5.09 5.61
N PHE A 102 -14.78 5.16 5.30
CA PHE A 102 -14.25 4.80 3.98
C PHE A 102 -14.72 3.40 3.53
N HIS A 103 -14.89 2.47 4.46
CA HIS A 103 -15.29 1.09 4.17
C HIS A 103 -16.81 0.87 3.98
N CYS A 104 -17.61 1.92 3.84
CA CYS A 104 -19.07 1.83 3.65
C CYS A 104 -19.47 2.20 2.21
N ASP A 105 -20.49 1.54 1.64
CA ASP A 105 -20.96 1.82 0.27
C ASP A 105 -21.40 3.28 0.07
N HIS A 106 -22.19 3.82 1.01
CA HIS A 106 -22.65 5.21 0.92
C HIS A 106 -21.49 6.22 0.87
N SER A 107 -20.40 5.93 1.58
CA SER A 107 -19.17 6.71 1.53
C SER A 107 -18.51 6.62 0.17
N GLN A 108 -18.44 5.41 -0.40
CA GLN A 108 -17.85 5.18 -1.72
C GLN A 108 -18.64 5.88 -2.83
N GLU A 109 -19.97 5.91 -2.77
CA GLU A 109 -20.81 6.69 -3.69
C GLU A 109 -20.49 8.19 -3.66
N LEU A 110 -20.22 8.73 -2.47
CA LEU A 110 -19.82 10.13 -2.31
C LEU A 110 -18.41 10.35 -2.86
N LEU A 111 -17.46 9.50 -2.49
CA LEU A 111 -16.07 9.59 -2.92
C LEU A 111 -15.96 9.46 -4.44
N HIS A 112 -16.78 8.63 -5.09
CA HIS A 112 -16.85 8.51 -6.54
C HIS A 112 -17.15 9.84 -7.25
N LYS A 113 -17.93 10.73 -6.63
CA LYS A 113 -18.28 12.04 -7.19
C LYS A 113 -17.17 13.09 -7.04
N VAL A 114 -16.17 12.85 -6.19
CA VAL A 114 -15.04 13.75 -5.99
C VAL A 114 -13.99 13.51 -7.09
N PRO A 115 -13.59 14.53 -7.87
CA PRO A 115 -12.64 14.36 -8.96
C PRO A 115 -11.26 13.88 -8.50
N VAL A 116 -10.67 14.52 -7.48
CA VAL A 116 -9.30 14.20 -7.03
C VAL A 116 -9.30 13.74 -5.57
N LEU A 117 -8.82 12.52 -5.36
CA LEU A 117 -8.61 11.95 -4.03
C LEU A 117 -7.12 11.90 -3.73
N ILE A 118 -6.72 12.48 -2.60
CA ILE A 118 -5.35 12.43 -2.09
C ILE A 118 -5.33 11.40 -0.97
N LEU A 119 -4.82 10.20 -1.28
CA LEU A 119 -4.77 9.10 -0.34
C LEU A 119 -3.44 9.10 0.42
N SER A 120 -3.52 9.09 1.74
CA SER A 120 -2.39 8.92 2.66
C SER A 120 -2.63 7.66 3.49
N SER A 121 -1.73 6.69 3.41
CA SER A 121 -1.83 5.43 4.16
C SER A 121 -0.46 4.81 4.35
N ASP A 122 -0.35 3.93 5.33
CA ASP A 122 0.80 3.06 5.57
C ASP A 122 0.39 1.60 5.80
N GLN A 123 -0.81 1.23 5.32
CA GLN A 123 -1.44 -0.07 5.56
C GLN A 123 -1.81 -0.77 4.24
N TYR A 124 -1.86 -2.10 4.29
CA TYR A 124 -2.46 -2.90 3.23
C TYR A 124 -3.97 -3.01 3.43
N PHE A 125 -4.74 -2.07 2.88
CA PHE A 125 -6.19 -1.97 3.13
C PHE A 125 -7.05 -2.81 2.17
N VAL A 126 -6.47 -3.64 1.30
CA VAL A 126 -7.23 -4.52 0.37
C VAL A 126 -8.26 -5.42 1.07
N PRO A 127 -7.97 -6.08 2.21
CA PRO A 127 -8.96 -6.93 2.88
C PRO A 127 -10.25 -6.17 3.22
N SER A 128 -10.13 -4.88 3.56
CA SER A 128 -11.29 -4.03 3.84
C SER A 128 -12.12 -3.69 2.60
N LEU A 129 -11.51 -3.67 1.40
CA LEU A 129 -12.24 -3.46 0.15
C LEU A 129 -13.17 -4.64 -0.17
N PHE A 130 -12.81 -5.86 0.22
CA PHE A 130 -13.69 -7.03 0.09
C PHE A 130 -14.91 -6.97 1.03
N MET A 131 -14.84 -6.16 2.09
CA MET A 131 -15.96 -5.93 3.02
C MET A 131 -16.95 -4.89 2.50
N ILE A 132 -16.59 -4.12 1.45
CA ILE A 132 -17.47 -3.15 0.80
C ILE A 132 -18.40 -3.92 -0.17
N PRO A 133 -19.72 -3.95 0.07
CA PRO A 133 -20.64 -4.76 -0.74
C PRO A 133 -20.60 -4.43 -2.24
N SER A 134 -20.52 -3.14 -2.60
CA SER A 134 -20.44 -2.69 -4.00
C SER A 134 -19.19 -3.20 -4.74
N PHE A 135 -18.06 -3.38 -4.04
CA PHE A 135 -16.82 -3.88 -4.66
C PHE A 135 -16.70 -5.40 -4.63
N ARG A 136 -17.36 -6.06 -3.67
CA ARG A 136 -17.18 -7.49 -3.40
C ARG A 136 -17.41 -8.38 -4.62
N GLN A 137 -18.43 -8.09 -5.43
CA GLN A 137 -18.74 -8.91 -6.61
C GLN A 137 -17.65 -8.79 -7.68
N VAL A 138 -17.17 -7.57 -7.96
CA VAL A 138 -16.10 -7.33 -8.93
C VAL A 138 -14.80 -7.95 -8.46
N LEU A 139 -14.45 -7.75 -7.19
CA LEU A 139 -13.24 -8.32 -6.59
C LEU A 139 -13.24 -9.86 -6.63
N SER A 140 -14.37 -10.49 -6.34
CA SER A 140 -14.48 -11.96 -6.39
C SER A 140 -14.35 -12.54 -7.80
N LYS A 141 -14.68 -11.73 -8.84
CA LYS A 141 -14.46 -12.11 -10.24
C LYS A 141 -13.00 -11.87 -10.68
N MET A 142 -12.41 -10.76 -10.26
CA MET A 142 -11.01 -10.43 -10.57
C MET A 142 -10.02 -11.38 -9.90
N PHE A 143 -10.34 -11.80 -8.66
CA PHE A 143 -9.49 -12.65 -7.83
C PHE A 143 -10.31 -13.82 -7.28
N PRO A 144 -10.47 -14.91 -8.06
CA PRO A 144 -11.10 -16.14 -7.57
C PRO A 144 -10.41 -16.68 -6.30
N GLU A 145 -9.07 -16.61 -6.29
CA GLU A 145 -8.22 -16.88 -5.14
C GLU A 145 -7.91 -15.56 -4.40
N LYS A 146 -8.62 -15.27 -3.32
CA LYS A 146 -8.60 -13.96 -2.65
C LYS A 146 -7.25 -13.55 -2.06
N ASP A 147 -6.38 -14.51 -1.78
CA ASP A 147 -5.03 -14.33 -1.27
C ASP A 147 -4.00 -13.98 -2.36
N THR A 148 -4.38 -14.01 -3.64
CA THR A 148 -3.50 -13.69 -4.77
C THR A 148 -3.44 -12.21 -5.13
N VAL A 149 -4.20 -11.35 -4.46
CA VAL A 149 -4.36 -9.94 -4.85
C VAL A 149 -3.01 -9.20 -4.88
N PHE A 150 -2.23 -9.26 -3.80
CA PHE A 150 -0.91 -8.63 -3.78
C PHE A 150 0.09 -9.35 -4.69
N HIS A 151 -0.04 -10.66 -4.87
CA HIS A 151 0.81 -11.42 -5.79
C HIS A 151 0.68 -10.86 -7.22
N HIS A 152 -0.54 -10.66 -7.71
CA HIS A 152 -0.78 -10.12 -9.05
C HIS A 152 -0.47 -8.63 -9.15
N MET A 153 -1.00 -7.80 -8.22
CA MET A 153 -0.78 -6.35 -8.25
C MET A 153 0.70 -6.00 -8.06
N GLY A 154 1.38 -6.69 -7.14
CA GLY A 154 2.78 -6.46 -6.85
C GLY A 154 3.69 -6.79 -8.02
N ARG A 155 3.48 -7.94 -8.68
CA ARG A 155 4.25 -8.34 -9.86
C ARG A 155 4.03 -7.43 -11.07
N TYR A 156 2.86 -6.80 -11.16
CA TYR A 156 2.52 -5.87 -12.22
C TYR A 156 3.12 -4.47 -11.98
N LEU A 157 3.13 -3.99 -10.74
CA LEU A 157 3.59 -2.63 -10.41
C LEU A 157 5.09 -2.55 -10.14
N PHE A 158 5.67 -3.53 -9.46
CA PHE A 158 7.00 -3.41 -8.87
C PHE A 158 8.05 -4.15 -9.71
N HIS A 159 8.47 -3.48 -10.77
CA HIS A 159 9.65 -3.88 -11.53
C HIS A 159 10.87 -3.13 -11.00
N PRO A 160 11.90 -3.81 -10.48
CA PRO A 160 13.10 -3.14 -9.99
C PRO A 160 13.79 -2.36 -11.11
N SER A 161 14.40 -1.22 -10.77
CA SER A 161 15.31 -0.49 -11.66
C SER A 161 16.53 -1.33 -12.04
N ASN A 162 17.27 -0.90 -13.06
CA ASN A 162 18.48 -1.60 -13.49
C ASN A 162 19.50 -1.69 -12.36
N GLU A 163 19.66 -0.62 -11.57
CA GLU A 163 20.59 -0.55 -10.44
C GLU A 163 20.20 -1.54 -9.35
N ALA A 164 18.91 -1.60 -9.00
CA ALA A 164 18.40 -2.55 -8.02
C ALA A 164 18.50 -4.00 -8.53
N TRP A 165 18.19 -4.21 -9.81
CA TRP A 165 18.23 -5.53 -10.44
C TRP A 165 19.64 -6.08 -10.56
N GLU A 166 20.63 -5.23 -10.85
CA GLU A 166 22.04 -5.63 -10.90
C GLU A 166 22.52 -6.17 -9.55
N VAL A 167 22.16 -5.52 -8.44
CA VAL A 167 22.49 -6.00 -7.09
C VAL A 167 21.83 -7.36 -6.82
N ILE A 168 20.54 -7.49 -7.15
CA ILE A 168 19.77 -8.74 -6.94
C ILE A 168 20.40 -9.90 -7.72
N THR A 169 20.67 -9.69 -9.00
CA THR A 169 21.20 -10.72 -9.91
C THR A 169 22.62 -11.13 -9.53
N LYS A 170 23.51 -10.18 -9.24
CA LYS A 170 24.89 -10.48 -8.79
C LYS A 170 24.90 -11.30 -7.51
N PHE A 171 24.11 -10.92 -6.51
CA PHE A 171 24.03 -11.65 -5.24
C PHE A 171 23.46 -13.06 -5.45
N HIS A 172 22.42 -13.19 -6.26
CA HIS A 172 21.84 -14.49 -6.59
C HIS A 172 22.84 -15.40 -7.32
N GLN A 173 23.55 -14.87 -8.32
CA GLN A 173 24.55 -15.63 -9.08
C GLN A 173 25.70 -16.10 -8.20
N ALA A 174 26.22 -15.23 -7.32
CA ALA A 174 27.37 -15.54 -6.48
C ALA A 174 27.07 -16.51 -5.33
N HIS A 175 25.85 -16.50 -4.79
CA HIS A 175 25.55 -17.20 -3.53
C HIS A 175 24.44 -18.25 -3.63
N PHE A 176 23.56 -18.14 -4.62
CA PHE A 176 22.36 -18.97 -4.68
C PHE A 176 22.24 -19.80 -5.95
N ALA A 177 22.90 -19.45 -7.06
CA ALA A 177 22.64 -20.08 -8.36
C ALA A 177 22.83 -21.60 -8.38
N GLU A 178 23.84 -22.12 -7.67
CA GLU A 178 24.18 -23.55 -7.69
C GLU A 178 23.41 -24.39 -6.66
N ALA A 179 22.64 -23.76 -5.76
CA ALA A 179 21.91 -24.48 -4.73
C ALA A 179 20.71 -25.25 -5.30
N ASN A 180 20.58 -26.52 -4.93
CA ASN A 180 19.44 -27.38 -5.30
C ASN A 180 18.13 -26.88 -4.67
N GLU A 181 18.19 -26.34 -3.45
CA GLU A 181 17.08 -25.77 -2.71
C GLU A 181 17.52 -24.47 -2.05
N ARG A 182 16.62 -23.49 -1.95
CA ARG A 182 16.90 -22.17 -1.37
C ARG A 182 15.83 -21.84 -0.34
N ILE A 183 16.27 -21.48 0.86
CA ILE A 183 15.39 -21.18 1.98
C ILE A 183 15.61 -19.73 2.38
N GLY A 184 14.55 -18.92 2.29
CA GLY A 184 14.55 -17.54 2.75
C GLY A 184 14.12 -17.45 4.20
N VAL A 185 14.98 -16.91 5.07
CA VAL A 185 14.64 -16.61 6.47
C VAL A 185 14.67 -15.09 6.66
N GLN A 186 13.48 -14.48 6.73
CA GLN A 186 13.34 -13.04 6.96
C GLN A 186 13.23 -12.78 8.47
N ILE A 187 14.22 -12.09 9.05
CA ILE A 187 14.29 -11.84 10.48
C ILE A 187 13.97 -10.37 10.75
N ARG A 188 12.93 -10.10 11.55
CA ARG A 188 12.59 -8.75 12.04
C ARG A 188 12.28 -8.80 13.54
N VAL A 189 13.10 -8.11 14.33
CA VAL A 189 12.91 -7.96 15.78
C VAL A 189 12.43 -6.53 16.06
N PHE A 190 11.22 -6.37 16.59
CA PHE A 190 10.65 -5.05 16.88
C PHE A 190 11.20 -4.42 18.17
N ASN A 191 11.56 -5.23 19.16
CA ASN A 191 12.13 -4.77 20.42
C ASN A 191 13.41 -5.54 20.75
N THR A 192 14.54 -5.00 20.31
CA THR A 192 15.87 -5.59 20.50
C THR A 192 16.32 -5.58 21.97
N HIS A 193 15.70 -4.80 22.84
CA HIS A 193 16.02 -4.76 24.27
C HIS A 193 15.34 -5.86 25.10
N LYS A 194 14.31 -6.53 24.55
CA LYS A 194 13.51 -7.53 25.28
C LYS A 194 13.92 -8.98 25.04
N ALA A 195 14.59 -9.27 23.93
CA ALA A 195 14.93 -10.65 23.55
C ALA A 195 16.44 -10.81 23.45
N PRO A 196 17.07 -11.69 24.26
CA PRO A 196 18.47 -12.05 24.08
C PRO A 196 18.69 -12.63 22.68
N HIS A 197 19.78 -12.24 22.01
CA HIS A 197 20.12 -12.73 20.65
C HIS A 197 20.08 -14.26 20.55
N GLN A 198 20.54 -14.95 21.58
CA GLN A 198 20.53 -16.42 21.63
C GLN A 198 19.11 -17.01 21.58
N THR A 199 18.13 -16.34 22.19
CA THR A 199 16.73 -16.80 22.16
C THR A 199 16.19 -16.75 20.74
N ILE A 200 16.44 -15.67 20.01
CA ILE A 200 16.00 -15.50 18.62
C ILE A 200 16.64 -16.55 17.71
N ILE A 201 17.94 -16.81 17.86
CA ILE A 201 18.65 -17.84 17.07
C ILE A 201 18.08 -19.23 17.36
N ASN A 202 17.88 -19.57 18.63
CA ASN A 202 17.33 -20.86 19.02
C ASN A 202 15.90 -21.06 18.47
N GLU A 203 15.07 -20.01 18.48
CA GLU A 203 13.73 -20.05 17.89
C GLU A 203 13.77 -20.28 16.37
N ILE A 204 14.68 -19.61 15.67
CA ILE A 204 14.86 -19.79 14.22
C ILE A 204 15.24 -21.23 13.92
N ILE A 205 16.28 -21.77 14.58
CA ILE A 205 16.75 -23.15 14.37
C ILE A 205 15.64 -24.15 14.70
N ALA A 206 15.00 -23.98 15.86
CA ALA A 206 13.91 -24.87 16.28
C ALA A 206 12.76 -24.86 15.26
N CYS A 207 12.40 -23.69 14.72
CA CYS A 207 11.38 -23.57 13.67
C CYS A 207 11.80 -24.29 12.39
N THR A 208 13.01 -24.02 11.88
CA THR A 208 13.48 -24.60 10.62
C THR A 208 13.63 -26.11 10.69
N VAL A 209 14.13 -26.66 11.81
CA VAL A 209 14.28 -28.12 12.00
C VAL A 209 12.91 -28.78 12.19
N LYS A 210 12.05 -28.21 13.05
CA LYS A 210 10.69 -28.75 13.29
C LYS A 210 9.88 -28.88 12.00
N HIS A 211 10.00 -27.90 11.10
CA HIS A 211 9.30 -27.88 9.82
C HIS A 211 10.09 -28.53 8.68
N LYS A 212 11.23 -29.17 8.97
CA LYS A 212 12.10 -29.85 8.00
C LYS A 212 12.54 -28.96 6.84
N LEU A 213 12.70 -27.66 7.12
CA LEU A 213 13.32 -26.72 6.18
C LEU A 213 14.84 -26.89 6.22
N LEU A 214 15.41 -27.04 7.41
CA LEU A 214 16.83 -27.33 7.60
C LEU A 214 17.00 -28.68 8.32
N PRO A 215 18.12 -29.39 8.09
CA PRO A 215 18.42 -30.66 8.76
C PRO A 215 18.63 -30.49 10.27
#